data_AF-A0A261FDA4-F1
#
_entry.id   AF-A0A261FDA4-F1
#
_cell.length_a   1.000
_cell.length_b   1.000
_cell.length_c   1.000
_cell.angle_alpha   90.00
_cell.angle_beta   90.00
_cell.angle_gamma   90.00
#
_symmetry.space_group_name_H-M   'P 1'
#
loop_
_entity.id
_entity.type
_entity.pdbx_description
1 polymer ?
#
loop_
_entity_poly.entity_id
_entity_poly.type
_entity_poly.pdbx_seq_one_letter_code
_entity_poly.pdbx_strand_id
1 'polypeptide(L)'
;MAFAALYVLSGLDASWLGRQQRYRLKGYLRQVDVENLTRLVRRRATTVDYWCRDSNLGKVADFIRPSAATGTLADLFRLTATDVVEGYVTADALDDVVQQCRLKQNVTPIRARLHVAGDLPVGEGPMPLGVCAADLAESDDPREQRAGLETLQQLIDDYHRKEHQT
;
A
#
# COMPACT_ATOMS: atom_id res chain seq x y z
N MET A 1 7.43 -8.94 -7.57
CA MET A 1 6.16 -9.69 -7.77
C MET A 1 5.04 -9.14 -6.90
N ALA A 2 5.25 -8.93 -5.60
CA ALA A 2 4.21 -8.44 -4.68
C ALA A 2 3.49 -7.16 -5.17
N PHE A 3 4.21 -6.05 -5.40
CA PHE A 3 3.58 -4.84 -5.94
C PHE A 3 2.92 -5.06 -7.30
N ALA A 4 3.54 -5.85 -8.18
CA ALA A 4 2.99 -6.09 -9.50
C ALA A 4 1.62 -6.77 -9.46
N ALA A 5 1.40 -7.72 -8.55
CA ALA A 5 0.09 -8.33 -8.33
C ALA A 5 -0.96 -7.27 -7.96
N LEU A 6 -0.63 -6.41 -6.98
CA LEU A 6 -1.53 -5.37 -6.51
C LEU A 6 -1.81 -4.29 -7.56
N TYR A 7 -0.82 -3.94 -8.38
CA TYR A 7 -1.00 -3.01 -9.50
C TYR A 7 -1.91 -3.59 -10.58
N VAL A 8 -1.68 -4.84 -10.99
CA VAL A 8 -2.52 -5.51 -11.99
C VAL A 8 -3.96 -5.66 -11.51
N LEU A 9 -4.17 -6.03 -10.25
CA LEU A 9 -5.49 -6.08 -9.64
C LEU A 9 -6.14 -4.69 -9.55
N SER A 10 -5.35 -3.64 -9.38
CA SER A 10 -5.81 -2.23 -9.45
C SER A 10 -6.09 -1.74 -10.87
N GLY A 11 -5.96 -2.59 -11.90
CA GLY A 11 -6.17 -2.23 -13.30
C GLY A 11 -4.99 -1.52 -13.98
N LEU A 12 -3.80 -1.53 -13.36
CA LEU A 12 -2.58 -0.93 -13.90
C LEU A 12 -1.67 -2.01 -14.53
N ASP A 13 -0.72 -1.59 -15.37
CA ASP A 13 0.31 -2.51 -15.89
C ASP A 13 1.52 -2.59 -14.93
N ALA A 14 2.18 -3.74 -14.93
CA ALA A 14 3.45 -3.96 -14.26
C ALA A 14 4.60 -3.87 -15.28
N SER A 15 4.76 -2.70 -15.88
CA SER A 15 5.68 -2.46 -17.01
C SER A 15 7.15 -2.73 -16.66
N TRP A 16 7.52 -2.59 -15.39
CA TRP A 16 8.86 -2.89 -14.87
C TRP A 16 9.19 -4.39 -14.82
N LEU A 17 8.22 -5.27 -15.06
CA LEU A 17 8.45 -6.71 -15.17
C LEU A 17 8.74 -7.12 -16.62
N GLY A 18 9.62 -8.11 -16.78
CA GLY A 18 9.86 -8.77 -18.06
C GLY A 18 8.64 -9.58 -18.53
N ARG A 19 8.59 -9.89 -19.83
CA ARG A 19 7.46 -10.64 -20.46
C ARG A 19 7.16 -11.97 -19.76
N GLN A 20 8.19 -12.73 -19.41
CA GLN A 20 8.04 -14.03 -18.73
C GLN A 20 7.48 -13.86 -17.31
N GLN A 21 7.91 -12.84 -16.57
CA GLN A 21 7.39 -12.55 -15.23
C GLN A 21 5.93 -12.11 -15.29
N ARG A 22 5.56 -11.25 -16.24
CA ARG A 22 4.16 -10.86 -16.48
C ARG A 22 3.28 -12.05 -16.83
N TYR A 23 3.76 -12.98 -17.67
CA TYR A 23 3.02 -14.20 -17.99
C TYR A 23 2.76 -15.07 -16.75
N ARG A 24 3.81 -15.31 -15.93
CA ARG A 24 3.69 -16.06 -14.68
C ARG A 24 2.73 -15.37 -13.70
N LEU A 25 2.81 -14.04 -13.59
CA LEU A 25 1.94 -13.25 -12.74
C LEU A 25 0.47 -13.40 -13.16
N LYS A 26 0.16 -13.25 -14.45
CA LYS A 26 -1.20 -13.44 -14.96
C LYS A 26 -1.73 -14.85 -14.68
N GLY A 27 -0.90 -15.88 -14.90
CA GLY A 27 -1.26 -17.27 -14.59
C GLY A 27 -1.59 -17.46 -13.10
N TYR A 28 -0.81 -16.85 -12.21
CA TYR A 28 -1.07 -16.86 -10.77
C TYR A 28 -2.37 -16.14 -10.40
N LEU A 29 -2.58 -14.91 -10.90
CA LEU A 29 -3.75 -14.10 -10.57
C LEU A 29 -5.09 -14.73 -11.00
N ARG A 30 -5.10 -15.60 -12.02
CA ARG A 30 -6.29 -16.34 -12.45
C ARG A 30 -6.84 -17.34 -11.42
N GLN A 31 -6.03 -17.72 -10.43
CA GLN A 31 -6.39 -18.75 -9.45
C GLN A 31 -6.15 -18.29 -8.02
N VAL A 32 -5.71 -17.04 -7.82
CA VAL A 32 -5.38 -16.53 -6.50
C VAL A 32 -6.65 -16.26 -5.69
N ASP A 33 -6.60 -16.56 -4.40
CA ASP A 33 -7.57 -16.12 -3.40
C ASP A 33 -6.96 -15.03 -2.50
N VAL A 34 -7.80 -14.37 -1.70
CA VAL A 34 -7.35 -13.27 -0.83
C VAL A 34 -6.28 -13.70 0.18
N GLU A 35 -6.33 -14.93 0.68
CA GLU A 35 -5.36 -15.45 1.66
C GLU A 35 -3.98 -15.65 1.03
N ASN A 36 -3.91 -16.26 -0.16
CA ASN A 36 -2.65 -16.44 -0.87
C ASN A 36 -2.09 -15.11 -1.37
N LEU A 37 -2.96 -14.18 -1.76
CA LEU A 37 -2.53 -12.84 -2.15
C LEU A 37 -1.92 -12.10 -0.97
N THR A 38 -2.60 -12.02 0.17
CA THR A 38 -2.10 -11.33 1.38
C THR A 38 -0.76 -11.93 1.83
N ARG A 39 -0.65 -13.27 1.86
CA ARG A 39 0.61 -13.96 2.16
C ARG A 39 1.74 -13.61 1.19
N LEU A 40 1.45 -13.48 -0.10
CA LEU A 40 2.44 -13.11 -1.12
C LEU A 40 2.93 -11.67 -0.91
N VAL A 41 2.03 -10.75 -0.57
CA VAL A 41 2.34 -9.32 -0.55
C VAL A 41 2.84 -8.81 0.80
N ARG A 42 2.65 -9.58 1.89
CA ARG A 42 3.02 -9.19 3.26
C ARG A 42 4.45 -8.69 3.44
N ARG A 43 5.41 -9.24 2.70
CA ARG A 43 6.83 -8.87 2.80
C ARG A 43 7.28 -7.82 1.78
N ARG A 44 6.33 -7.08 1.19
CA ARG A 44 6.64 -6.03 0.18
C ARG A 44 7.35 -4.82 0.79
N ALA A 45 7.09 -4.52 2.06
CA ALA A 45 7.64 -3.41 2.79
C ALA A 45 7.67 -3.73 4.29
N THR A 46 8.42 -2.94 5.04
CA THR A 46 8.44 -2.96 6.51
C THR A 46 7.75 -1.72 7.03
N THR A 47 6.74 -1.88 7.87
CA THR A 47 6.03 -0.76 8.51
C THR A 47 6.83 -0.24 9.70
N VAL A 48 6.99 1.08 9.77
CA VAL A 48 7.64 1.76 10.88
C VAL A 48 6.83 2.98 11.31
N ASP A 49 6.51 3.03 12.61
CA ASP A 49 5.67 4.08 13.18
C ASP A 49 6.51 5.17 13.84
N TYR A 50 6.10 6.42 13.59
CA TYR A 50 6.76 7.62 14.08
C TYR A 50 5.79 8.63 14.68
N TRP A 51 6.28 9.36 15.67
CA TRP A 51 5.73 10.63 16.10
C TRP A 51 6.44 11.79 15.39
N CYS A 52 5.70 12.85 15.09
CA CYS A 52 6.26 14.15 14.74
C CYS A 52 5.31 15.28 15.20
N ARG A 53 5.75 16.53 15.09
CA ARG A 53 4.86 17.69 15.33
C ARG A 53 3.89 17.85 14.16
N ASP A 54 2.68 18.33 14.43
CA ASP A 54 1.67 18.57 13.38
C ASP A 54 2.18 19.48 12.25
N SER A 55 2.99 20.48 12.60
CA SER A 55 3.64 21.38 11.63
C SER A 55 4.56 20.67 10.62
N ASN A 56 4.96 19.42 10.89
CA ASN A 56 5.80 18.61 10.02
C ASN A 56 4.98 17.60 9.20
N LEU A 57 3.67 17.44 9.44
CA LEU A 57 2.89 16.42 8.74
C LEU A 57 2.78 16.68 7.24
N GLY A 58 2.58 17.96 6.83
CA GLY A 58 2.62 18.33 5.42
C GLY A 58 3.97 18.00 4.78
N LYS A 59 5.06 18.27 5.51
CA LYS A 59 6.41 17.92 5.04
C LYS A 59 6.58 16.41 4.89
N VAL A 60 6.08 15.60 5.83
CA VAL A 60 6.12 14.13 5.70
C VAL A 60 5.36 13.68 4.45
N ALA A 61 4.17 14.25 4.19
CA ALA A 61 3.37 13.92 3.02
C ALA A 61 4.11 14.22 1.70
N ASP A 62 4.96 15.27 1.66
CA ASP A 62 5.78 15.61 0.49
C ASP A 62 6.90 14.59 0.21
N PHE A 63 7.33 13.84 1.22
CA PHE A 63 8.44 12.87 1.10
C PHE A 63 7.99 11.45 0.77
N ILE A 64 6.69 11.16 0.88
CA ILE A 64 6.18 9.80 0.79
C ILE A 64 5.20 9.70 -0.36
N ARG A 65 5.02 8.47 -0.85
CA ARG A 65 3.89 8.16 -1.72
C ARG A 65 2.70 7.74 -0.86
N PRO A 66 1.61 8.53 -0.80
CA PRO A 66 0.52 8.26 0.15
C PRO A 66 -0.07 6.86 -0.05
N SER A 67 -0.39 6.19 1.05
CA SER A 67 -1.05 4.89 1.04
C SER A 67 -2.16 4.80 2.09
N ALA A 68 -2.73 3.60 2.20
CA ALA A 68 -3.81 3.26 3.11
C ALA A 68 -4.98 4.24 3.01
N ALA A 69 -5.78 4.33 4.08
CA ALA A 69 -6.92 5.21 4.23
C ALA A 69 -6.52 6.61 4.76
N THR A 70 -5.36 7.15 4.37
CA THR A 70 -4.99 8.52 4.76
C THR A 70 -5.71 9.55 3.86
N GLY A 71 -6.27 10.58 4.48
CA GLY A 71 -6.94 11.67 3.78
C GLY A 71 -8.11 11.20 2.91
N THR A 72 -8.18 11.65 1.67
CA THR A 72 -9.28 11.33 0.73
C THR A 72 -9.29 9.86 0.29
N LEU A 73 -8.22 9.09 0.53
CA LEU A 73 -8.22 7.65 0.26
C LEU A 73 -9.10 6.88 1.24
N ALA A 74 -9.36 7.42 2.44
CA ALA A 74 -10.23 6.79 3.44
C ALA A 74 -11.64 6.51 2.90
N ASP A 75 -12.17 7.44 2.10
CA ASP A 75 -13.51 7.36 1.53
C ASP A 75 -13.65 6.17 0.58
N LEU A 76 -12.57 5.79 -0.13
CA LEU A 76 -12.55 4.62 -1.01
C LEU A 76 -12.79 3.31 -0.24
N PHE A 77 -12.41 3.29 1.04
CA PHE A 77 -12.58 2.16 1.95
C PHE A 77 -13.74 2.34 2.93
N ARG A 78 -14.50 3.44 2.82
CA ARG A 78 -15.59 3.81 3.75
C ARG A 78 -15.12 3.91 5.20
N LEU A 79 -13.87 4.34 5.39
CA LEU A 79 -13.26 4.56 6.70
C LEU A 79 -13.29 6.05 7.06
N THR A 80 -13.20 6.35 8.35
CA THR A 80 -13.00 7.74 8.80
C THR A 80 -11.53 8.08 8.65
N ALA A 81 -11.23 9.16 7.94
CA ALA A 81 -9.86 9.63 7.80
C ALA A 81 -9.25 9.91 9.18
N THR A 82 -8.03 9.40 9.39
CA THR A 82 -7.23 9.68 10.58
C THR A 82 -6.30 10.85 10.31
N ASP A 83 -5.75 11.41 11.37
CA ASP A 83 -4.69 12.42 11.30
C ASP A 83 -3.29 11.82 11.24
N VAL A 84 -3.20 10.50 10.98
CA VAL A 84 -1.94 9.80 10.71
C VAL A 84 -1.62 9.90 9.23
N VAL A 85 -0.43 10.41 8.94
CA VAL A 85 0.11 10.43 7.58
C VAL A 85 0.75 9.08 7.27
N GLU A 86 0.16 8.32 6.34
CA GLU A 86 0.64 7.00 5.96
C GLU A 86 1.08 6.94 4.50
N GLY A 87 2.18 6.25 4.24
CA GLY A 87 2.65 6.09 2.87
C GLY A 87 3.99 5.38 2.74
N TYR A 88 4.40 5.19 1.49
CA TYR A 88 5.61 4.48 1.14
C TYR A 88 6.80 5.41 0.99
N VAL A 89 7.93 4.91 1.45
CA VAL A 89 9.25 5.52 1.25
C VAL A 89 10.23 4.42 0.87
N THR A 90 11.24 4.76 0.08
CA THR A 90 12.33 3.84 -0.23
C THR A 90 13.32 3.78 0.94
N ALA A 91 14.01 2.66 1.10
CA ALA A 91 14.95 2.46 2.20
C ALA A 91 16.12 3.46 2.19
N ASP A 92 16.56 3.90 1.01
CA ASP A 92 17.61 4.90 0.82
C ASP A 92 17.16 6.33 1.20
N ALA A 93 15.88 6.66 1.05
CA ALA A 93 15.33 7.96 1.41
C ALA A 93 14.92 8.06 2.89
N LEU A 94 14.80 6.94 3.62
CA LEU A 94 14.24 6.90 4.97
C LEU A 94 14.96 7.85 5.95
N ASP A 95 16.29 7.82 5.97
CA ASP A 95 17.09 8.62 6.89
C ASP A 95 16.88 10.13 6.67
N ASP A 96 16.78 10.54 5.40
CA ASP A 96 16.49 11.92 5.03
C ASP A 96 15.10 12.34 5.53
N VAL A 97 14.07 11.51 5.34
CA VAL A 97 12.72 11.80 5.84
C VAL A 97 12.72 11.93 7.37
N VAL A 98 13.37 11.00 8.06
CA VAL A 98 13.47 11.00 9.53
C VAL A 98 14.15 12.27 10.03
N GLN A 99 15.29 12.65 9.46
CA GLN A 99 16.03 13.84 9.86
C GLN A 99 15.26 15.12 9.53
N GLN A 100 14.75 15.24 8.31
CA GLN A 100 14.12 16.45 7.81
C GLN A 100 12.75 16.72 8.44
N CYS A 101 12.02 15.68 8.80
CA CYS A 101 10.71 15.78 9.45
C CYS A 101 10.79 15.64 10.98
N ARG A 102 12.00 15.42 11.53
CA ARG A 102 12.26 15.22 12.97
C ARG A 102 11.42 14.08 13.55
N LEU A 103 11.34 12.97 12.82
CA LEU A 103 10.56 11.81 13.21
C LEU A 103 11.18 11.11 14.43
N LYS A 104 10.32 10.61 15.32
CA LYS A 104 10.74 9.89 16.54
C LYS A 104 10.00 8.58 16.67
N GLN A 105 10.73 7.48 16.84
CA GLN A 105 10.14 6.17 17.13
C GLN A 105 9.85 6.03 18.63
N ASN A 106 9.01 5.05 19.00
CA ASN A 106 8.67 4.72 20.38
C ASN A 106 8.06 5.90 21.17
N VAL A 107 7.40 6.82 20.47
CA VAL A 107 6.70 7.96 21.05
C VAL A 107 5.24 7.89 20.60
N THR A 108 4.33 8.03 21.54
CA THR A 108 2.89 8.09 21.30
C THR A 108 2.37 9.53 21.41
N PRO A 109 1.31 9.91 20.67
CA PRO A 109 0.59 9.11 19.67
C PRO A 109 1.39 8.92 18.36
N ILE A 110 1.04 7.92 17.55
CA ILE A 110 1.60 7.78 16.20
C ILE A 110 1.03 8.91 15.34
N ARG A 111 1.89 9.57 14.56
CA ARG A 111 1.52 10.67 13.65
C ARG A 111 1.89 10.38 12.20
N ALA A 112 2.90 9.53 11.98
CA ALA A 112 3.30 9.08 10.66
C ALA A 112 3.59 7.58 10.66
N ARG A 113 3.09 6.87 9.65
CA ARG A 113 3.34 5.44 9.43
C ARG A 113 3.99 5.25 8.07
N LEU A 114 5.23 4.77 8.07
CA LEU A 114 6.02 4.64 6.86
C LEU A 114 6.15 3.17 6.45
N HIS A 115 5.75 2.85 5.23
CA HIS A 115 6.00 1.57 4.57
C HIS A 115 7.34 1.63 3.84
N VAL A 116 8.38 1.06 4.43
CA VAL A 116 9.74 1.11 3.91
C VAL A 116 9.96 -0.04 2.94
N ALA A 117 10.13 0.26 1.65
CA ALA A 117 10.43 -0.72 0.61
C ALA A 117 11.85 -0.54 0.06
N GLY A 118 12.47 -1.62 -0.41
CA GLY A 118 13.79 -1.51 -1.06
C GLY A 118 13.75 -0.77 -2.40
N ASP A 119 12.64 -0.90 -3.13
CA ASP A 119 12.37 -0.20 -4.38
C ASP A 119 10.85 0.00 -4.52
N LEU A 120 10.44 1.11 -5.13
CA LEU A 120 9.05 1.44 -5.38
C LEU A 120 8.79 1.52 -6.89
N PRO A 121 7.70 0.91 -7.39
CA PRO A 121 7.33 1.11 -8.78
C PRO A 121 7.11 2.59 -9.08
N VAL A 122 7.65 3.05 -10.20
CA VAL A 122 7.50 4.43 -10.68
C VAL A 122 6.01 4.77 -10.82
N GLY A 123 5.62 5.92 -10.30
CA GLY A 123 4.27 6.45 -10.41
C GLY A 123 4.12 7.75 -9.65
N GLU A 124 3.16 8.56 -10.07
CA GLU A 124 2.77 9.80 -9.40
C GLU A 124 1.53 9.59 -8.53
N GLY A 125 1.36 10.45 -7.54
CA GLY A 125 0.19 10.42 -6.66
C GLY A 125 0.17 9.20 -5.73
N PRO A 126 -1.00 8.88 -5.15
CA PRO A 126 -1.11 7.81 -4.16
C PRO A 126 -0.77 6.42 -4.73
N MET A 127 -0.51 5.48 -3.83
CA MET A 127 -0.39 4.08 -4.21
C MET A 127 -1.71 3.55 -4.77
N PRO A 128 -1.67 2.56 -5.68
CA PRO A 128 -2.89 1.99 -6.27
C PRO A 128 -3.78 1.33 -5.21
N LEU A 129 -5.08 1.24 -5.50
CA LEU A 129 -6.11 0.74 -4.58
C LEU A 129 -5.75 -0.62 -3.95
N GLY A 130 -5.23 -1.57 -4.75
CA GLY A 130 -4.81 -2.88 -4.25
C GLY A 130 -3.64 -2.82 -3.29
N VAL A 131 -2.74 -1.84 -3.41
CA VAL A 131 -1.66 -1.61 -2.44
C VAL A 131 -2.24 -1.09 -1.14
N CYS A 132 -3.07 -0.05 -1.19
CA CYS A 132 -3.73 0.50 -0.01
C CYS A 132 -4.58 -0.56 0.71
N ALA A 133 -5.30 -1.41 -0.04
CA ALA A 133 -6.10 -2.49 0.51
C ALA A 133 -5.24 -3.55 1.21
N ALA A 134 -4.05 -3.85 0.67
CA ALA A 134 -3.11 -4.76 1.31
C ALA A 134 -2.49 -4.18 2.58
N ASP A 135 -2.26 -2.87 2.65
CA ASP A 135 -1.78 -2.22 3.88
C ASP A 135 -2.85 -2.30 4.97
N LEU A 136 -4.10 -1.96 4.62
CA LEU A 136 -5.23 -2.04 5.54
C LEU A 136 -5.49 -3.47 6.02
N ALA A 137 -5.37 -4.48 5.15
CA ALA A 137 -5.53 -5.88 5.53
C ALA A 137 -4.53 -6.37 6.59
N GLU A 138 -3.40 -5.67 6.75
CA GLU A 138 -2.37 -5.95 7.76
C GLU A 138 -2.50 -5.07 9.01
N SER A 139 -3.49 -4.17 9.05
CA SER A 139 -3.75 -3.30 10.20
C SER A 139 -4.22 -4.08 11.43
N ASP A 140 -3.84 -3.57 12.61
CA ASP A 140 -4.34 -4.05 13.90
C ASP A 140 -5.76 -3.56 14.22
N ASP A 141 -6.27 -2.55 13.51
CA ASP A 141 -7.66 -2.14 13.63
C ASP A 141 -8.57 -3.12 12.86
N PRO A 142 -9.52 -3.82 13.52
CA PRO A 142 -10.40 -4.77 12.85
C PRO A 142 -11.25 -4.18 11.72
N ARG A 143 -11.55 -2.87 11.76
CA ARG A 143 -12.32 -2.17 10.71
C ARG A 143 -11.47 -1.94 9.48
N GLU A 144 -10.23 -1.50 9.66
CA GLU A 144 -9.26 -1.33 8.58
C GLU A 144 -8.93 -2.68 7.94
N GLN A 145 -8.62 -3.68 8.78
CA GLN A 145 -8.36 -5.04 8.33
C GLN A 145 -9.49 -5.59 7.48
N ARG A 146 -10.73 -5.46 7.96
CA ARG A 146 -11.90 -5.91 7.22
C ARG A 146 -12.07 -5.17 5.90
N ALA A 147 -11.96 -3.84 5.89
CA ALA A 147 -12.10 -3.04 4.67
C ALA A 147 -11.03 -3.39 3.62
N GLY A 148 -9.79 -3.63 4.06
CA GLY A 148 -8.70 -4.08 3.21
C GLY A 148 -8.98 -5.45 2.58
N LEU A 149 -9.39 -6.44 3.39
CA LEU A 149 -9.71 -7.79 2.91
C LEU A 149 -10.91 -7.81 1.95
N GLU A 150 -11.99 -7.10 2.27
CA GLU A 150 -13.17 -6.99 1.40
C GLU A 150 -12.79 -6.35 0.05
N THR A 151 -11.95 -5.31 0.05
CA THR A 151 -11.49 -4.65 -1.18
C THR A 151 -10.59 -5.56 -2.00
N LEU A 152 -9.64 -6.28 -1.38
CA LEU A 152 -8.80 -7.24 -2.11
C LEU A 152 -9.64 -8.35 -2.74
N GLN A 153 -10.64 -8.87 -2.03
CA GLN A 153 -11.54 -9.89 -2.58
C GLN A 153 -12.30 -9.35 -3.79
N GLN A 154 -12.84 -8.14 -3.70
CA GLN A 154 -13.55 -7.49 -4.81
C GLN A 154 -12.64 -7.32 -6.04
N LEU A 155 -11.38 -6.91 -5.85
CA LEU A 155 -10.42 -6.76 -6.95
C LEU A 155 -10.08 -8.09 -7.62
N ILE A 156 -9.95 -9.17 -6.84
CA ILE A 156 -9.73 -10.52 -7.36
C ILE A 156 -10.95 -10.98 -8.18
N ASP A 157 -12.16 -10.83 -7.63
CA ASP A 157 -13.40 -11.25 -8.30
C ASP A 157 -13.61 -10.50 -9.62
N ASP A 158 -13.34 -9.19 -9.63
CA ASP A 158 -13.44 -8.38 -10.84
C ASP A 158 -12.37 -8.76 -11.88
N TYR A 159 -11.16 -9.11 -11.44
CA TYR A 159 -10.12 -9.61 -12.32
C TYR A 159 -10.53 -10.95 -12.96
N HIS A 160 -11.04 -11.91 -12.17
CA HIS A 160 -11.52 -13.20 -12.68
C HIS A 160 -12.68 -13.01 -13.67
N ARG A 161 -13.64 -12.12 -13.36
CA ARG A 161 -14.77 -11.82 -14.24
C ARG A 161 -14.31 -11.30 -15.61
N LYS A 162 -13.32 -10.42 -15.65
CA LYS A 162 -12.77 -9.87 -16.92
C LYS A 162 -12.04 -10.94 -17.73
N GLU A 163 -11.26 -11.81 -17.08
CA GLU A 163 -10.56 -12.90 -17.77
C GLU A 163 -11.53 -13.94 -18.38
N HIS A 164 -12.74 -14.10 -17.83
CA HIS A 164 -13.76 -14.97 -18.42
C HIS A 164 -14.50 -14.35 -19.63
N GLN A 165 -14.37 -13.05 -19.85
CA GLN A 165 -15.01 -12.33 -20.96
C GLN A 165 -14.07 -12.12 -22.17
N THR A 166 -12.79 -12.49 -22.05
CA THR A 166 -11.73 -12.28 -23.05
C THR A 166 -11.27 -13.60 -23.65
#